data_AF-A0A0E9Y2D1-F1
#
_entry.id   AF-A0A0E9Y2D1-F1
#
_cell.length_a   1.000
_cell.length_b   1.000
_cell.length_c   1.000
_cell.angle_alpha   90.00
_cell.angle_beta   90.00
_cell.angle_gamma   90.00
#
_symmetry.space_group_name_H-M   'P 1'
#
loop_
_entity.id
_entity.type
_entity.pdbx_description
1 polymer ?
#
loop_
_entity_poly.entity_id
_entity_poly.type
_entity_poly.pdbx_seq_one_letter_code
_entity_poly.pdbx_strand_id
1 'polypeptide(L)' 'LDTYICQITETMAANPLGESLLSFSIDLYKQLISESGSSGNVFCSPFSISAALSMALAGARNTTAKQLTEVLHVN' A
#
# COMPACT_ATOMS: atom_id res chain seq x y z
N LEU A 1 -31.15 11.21 -6.21
CA LEU A 1 -30.36 10.68 -7.34
C LEU A 1 -29.03 11.42 -7.44
N ASP A 2 -29.03 12.75 -7.23
CA ASP A 2 -27.81 13.59 -7.26
C ASP A 2 -26.75 13.24 -6.20
N THR A 3 -27.16 12.76 -5.02
CA THR A 3 -26.23 12.33 -3.96
C THR A 3 -25.42 11.08 -4.33
N TYR A 4 -25.98 10.18 -5.15
CA TYR A 4 -25.30 8.95 -5.56
C TYR A 4 -24.28 9.20 -6.69
N ILE A 5 -24.57 10.18 -7.56
CA ILE A 5 -23.66 10.63 -8.63
C ILE A 5 -22.40 11.33 -8.06
N CYS A 6 -22.52 11.98 -6.91
CA CYS A 6 -21.38 12.60 -6.22
C CYS A 6 -20.39 11.53 -5.69
N GLN A 7 -20.88 10.42 -5.14
CA GLN A 7 -20.04 9.32 -4.63
C GLN A 7 -19.28 8.55 -5.72
N ILE A 8 -19.89 8.35 -6.90
CA ILE A 8 -19.19 7.74 -8.06
C ILE A 8 -18.20 8.70 -8.72
N THR A 9 -18.31 10.01 -8.49
CA THR A 9 -17.35 11.00 -8.98
C THR A 9 -16.15 11.15 -8.03
N GLU A 10 -16.31 10.90 -6.72
CA GLU A 10 -15.19 10.79 -5.78
C GLU A 10 -14.22 9.64 -6.14
N THR A 11 -14.69 8.63 -6.86
CA THR A 11 -13.84 7.52 -7.33
C THR A 11 -12.93 7.89 -8.50
N MET A 12 -13.11 9.08 -9.10
CA MET A 12 -12.35 9.60 -10.25
C MET A 12 -11.46 10.81 -9.87
N ALA A 13 -11.53 11.27 -8.61
CA ALA A 13 -10.53 12.19 -8.06
C ALA A 13 -9.27 11.39 -7.68
N ALA A 14 -8.10 12.04 -7.69
CA ALA A 14 -6.84 11.43 -7.26
C ALA A 14 -7.08 10.67 -5.94
N ASN A 15 -6.91 9.34 -5.96
CA ASN A 15 -7.01 8.50 -4.78
C ASN A 15 -5.59 8.33 -4.21
N PRO A 16 -5.11 9.25 -3.35
CA PRO A 16 -3.76 9.20 -2.84
C PRO A 16 -3.47 7.87 -2.15
N LEU A 17 -4.45 7.29 -1.47
CA LEU A 17 -4.31 5.98 -0.82
C LEU A 17 -4.14 4.84 -1.85
N GLY A 18 -4.85 4.92 -2.97
CA GLY A 18 -4.72 3.97 -4.07
C GLY A 18 -3.34 4.03 -4.72
N GLU A 19 -2.81 5.23 -4.94
CA GLU A 19 -1.47 5.46 -5.49
C GLU A 19 -0.36 4.98 -4.54
N SER A 20 -0.49 5.27 -3.24
CA SER A 20 0.43 4.77 -2.21
C SER A 20 0.43 3.24 -2.15
N LEU A 21 -0.75 2.62 -2.16
CA LEU A 21 -0.89 1.17 -2.16
C LEU A 21 -0.32 0.54 -3.44
N LEU A 22 -0.53 1.15 -4.60
CA LEU A 22 0.04 0.71 -5.86
C LEU A 22 1.57 0.77 -5.82
N SER A 23 2.13 1.89 -5.36
CA SER A 23 3.58 2.09 -5.22
C SER A 23 4.20 1.06 -4.27
N PHE A 24 3.59 0.87 -3.09
CA PHE A 24 3.98 -0.19 -2.16
C PHE A 24 3.90 -1.58 -2.78
N SER A 25 2.82 -1.89 -3.52
CA SER A 25 2.63 -3.18 -4.17
C SER A 25 3.74 -3.47 -5.17
N ILE A 26 4.07 -2.48 -6.02
CA ILE A 26 5.13 -2.60 -7.02
C ILE A 26 6.48 -2.86 -6.34
N ASP A 27 6.80 -2.11 -5.29
CA ASP A 27 8.07 -2.28 -4.58
C ASP A 27 8.15 -3.62 -3.84
N LEU A 28 7.05 -4.06 -3.23
CA LEU A 28 6.94 -5.37 -2.60
C LEU A 28 7.19 -6.49 -3.62
N TYR A 29 6.53 -6.45 -4.77
CA TYR A 29 6.71 -7.50 -5.79
C TYR A 29 8.12 -7.51 -6.37
N LYS A 30 8.73 -6.36 -6.63
CA LYS A 30 10.14 -6.28 -7.07
C LYS A 30 11.05 -6.98 -6.07
N GLN A 31 10.84 -6.73 -4.77
CA GLN A 31 11.64 -7.34 -3.72
C GLN A 31 11.41 -8.85 -3.64
N LEU A 32 10.16 -9.30 -3.66
CA LEU A 32 9.82 -10.72 -3.61
C LEU A 32 10.38 -11.48 -4.83
N ILE A 33 10.30 -10.91 -6.03
CA ILE A 33 10.89 -11.50 -7.25
C ILE A 33 12.41 -11.59 -7.14
N SER A 34 13.06 -10.53 -6.60
CA SER A 34 14.51 -10.53 -6.40
C SER A 34 14.96 -11.60 -5.41
N GLU A 35 14.15 -11.88 -4.39
CA GLU A 35 14.46 -12.84 -3.33
C GLU A 35 14.12 -14.28 -3.74
N SER A 36 13.03 -14.50 -4.50
CA SER A 36 12.62 -15.83 -4.97
C SER A 36 13.49 -16.39 -6.10
N GLY A 37 14.33 -15.56 -6.72
CA GLY A 37 15.08 -15.90 -7.93
C GLY A 37 14.19 -16.20 -9.14
N SER A 38 14.78 -16.70 -10.23
CA SER A 38 14.11 -16.84 -11.54
C SER A 38 13.05 -17.96 -11.65
N SER A 39 12.74 -18.70 -10.57
CA SER A 39 11.87 -19.89 -10.68
C SER A 39 10.86 -20.11 -9.53
N GLY A 40 10.70 -19.13 -8.63
CA GLY A 40 9.71 -19.20 -7.56
C GLY A 40 8.38 -18.55 -7.93
N ASN A 41 7.26 -19.20 -7.59
CA ASN A 41 5.95 -18.56 -7.68
C ASN A 41 5.83 -17.51 -6.57
N VAL A 42 5.53 -16.26 -6.93
CA VAL A 42 5.27 -15.17 -5.97
C VAL A 42 3.78 -14.88 -5.96
N PHE A 43 3.13 -15.14 -4.83
CA PHE A 43 1.70 -14.86 -4.62
C PHE A 43 1.50 -14.25 -3.23
N CYS A 44 1.03 -13.01 -3.18
CA CYS A 44 0.71 -12.32 -1.93
C CYS A 44 -0.41 -11.29 -2.14
N SER A 45 -0.98 -10.78 -1.04
CA SER A 45 -1.95 -9.68 -1.07
C SER A 45 -1.30 -8.40 -0.51
N PRO A 46 -0.89 -7.45 -1.37
CA PRO A 46 -0.28 -6.21 -0.92
C PRO A 46 -1.19 -5.41 0.02
N PHE A 47 -2.49 -5.37 -0.26
CA PHE A 47 -3.47 -4.68 0.57
C PHE A 47 -3.54 -5.25 2.00
N SER A 48 -3.52 -6.58 2.14
CA SER A 48 -3.53 -7.19 3.46
C SER A 48 -2.25 -6.88 4.25
N ILE A 49 -1.11 -6.87 3.57
CA ILE A 49 0.18 -6.56 4.19
C ILE A 49 0.23 -5.08 4.60
N SER A 50 -0.21 -4.17 3.73
CA SER A 50 -0.25 -2.74 4.04
C SER A 50 -1.17 -2.44 5.23
N ALA A 51 -2.31 -3.14 5.34
CA ALA A 51 -3.22 -3.00 6.48
C ALA A 51 -2.57 -3.47 7.79
N ALA A 52 -1.86 -4.60 7.77
CA ALA A 52 -1.13 -5.09 8.94
C ALA A 52 -0.01 -4.11 9.36
N LEU A 53 0.76 -3.60 8.40
CA LEU A 53 1.80 -2.60 8.65
C LEU A 53 1.24 -1.26 9.13
N SER A 54 0.04 -0.89 8.70
CA SER A 54 -0.65 0.32 9.17
C SER A 54 -1.03 0.20 10.66
N MET A 55 -1.48 -0.98 11.10
CA MET A 55 -1.68 -1.23 12.54
C MET A 55 -0.37 -1.16 13.33
N ALA A 56 0.72 -1.69 12.78
CA ALA A 56 2.05 -1.56 13.37
C ALA A 56 2.51 -0.10 13.44
N LEU A 57 2.26 0.68 12.39
CA LEU A 57 2.57 2.11 12.33
C LEU A 57 1.83 2.89 13.42
N ALA A 58 0.56 2.58 13.69
CA ALA A 58 -0.20 3.22 14.77
C ALA A 58 0.46 3.03 16.16
N GLY A 59 1.09 1.88 16.38
CA GLY A 59 1.86 1.57 17.60
C GLY A 59 3.31 2.05 17.58
N ALA A 60 3.91 2.29 16.40
CA ALA A 60 5.31 2.64 16.25
C ALA A 60 5.60 4.09 16.65
N ARG A 61 6.86 4.37 17.00
CA ARG A 61 7.34 5.73 17.32
C ARG A 61 8.69 5.99 16.67
N ASN A 62 9.06 7.27 16.58
CA ASN A 62 10.39 7.73 16.19
C ASN A 62 10.85 7.13 14.84
N THR A 63 12.01 6.47 14.82
CA THR A 63 12.62 5.86 13.63
C THR A 63 11.75 4.78 13.00
N THR A 64 11.11 3.93 13.80
CA THR A 64 10.27 2.84 13.29
C THR A 64 9.01 3.38 12.60
N ALA A 65 8.38 4.41 13.16
CA ALA A 65 7.24 5.06 12.52
C ALA A 65 7.63 5.67 11.17
N LYS A 66 8.77 6.36 11.11
CA LYS A 66 9.29 6.96 9.87
C LYS A 66 9.52 5.92 8.78
N GLN A 67 10.18 4.80 9.11
CA GLN A 67 10.43 3.71 8.15
C GLN A 67 9.13 3.10 7.62
N LEU A 68 8.14 2.88 8.49
CA LEU A 68 6.85 2.33 8.09
C LEU A 68 6.07 3.29 7.19
N THR A 69 6.09 4.59 7.48
CA THR A 69 5.48 5.61 6.61
C THR A 69 6.14 5.66 5.23
N GLU A 70 7.48 5.58 5.16
CA GLU A 70 8.23 5.54 3.89
C GLU A 70 7.87 4.30 3.06
N VAL A 71 7.83 3.12 3.68
CA VAL A 71 7.49 1.87 2.98
C VAL A 71 6.04 1.88 2.47
N LEU A 72 5.10 2.39 3.27
CA LEU A 72 3.69 2.44 2.88
C LEU A 72 3.39 3.56 1.87
N HIS A 73 4.34 4.44 1.56
CA HIS A 73 4.16 5.62 0.71
C HIS A 73 3.03 6.55 1.19
N VAL A 74 2.79 6.64 2.51
CA VAL A 74 1.67 7.40 3.14
C VAL A 74 2.09 8.75 3.73
N ASN A 75 3.16 9.35 3.20
CA ASN A 75 3.68 10.64 3.66
C ASN A 75 2.94 11.84 3.07
#